data_AF-A0A1I8AT43-F1
#
_entry.id   AF-A0A1I8AT43-F1
#
_cell.length_a   1.000
_cell.length_b   1.000
_cell.length_c   1.000
_cell.angle_alpha   90.00
_cell.angle_beta   90.00
_cell.angle_gamma   90.00
#
_symmetry.space_group_name_H-M   'P 1'
#
loop_
_entity.id
_entity.type
_entity.pdbx_description
1 polymer ?
#
loop_
_entity_poly.entity_id
_entity_poly.type
_entity_poly.pdbx_seq_one_letter_code
_entity_poly.pdbx_strand_id
1 'polypeptide(L)'
;MATKSLMMKPMSRRKSAAKTPKTPKEELNNEDGTQIEQKQKGRGRGGDSRQRVKIRIGGATSASASASAPTSACQDQLLRAFCIDTTKTGVAKLVKDFNETRAASLKATIARTAFDKNMDKNRYKDVVCGDEGRVVLTWPPGHPNDYIHANW
;
A
#
# COMPACT_ATOMS: atom_id res chain seq x y z
N MET A 1 -12.12 78.94 12.80
CA MET A 1 -13.58 79.01 12.52
C MET A 1 -14.14 77.60 12.65
N ALA A 2 -14.88 77.34 13.74
CA ALA A 2 -16.33 77.09 13.73
C ALA A 2 -16.70 75.77 13.01
N THR A 3 -16.69 74.65 13.73
CA THR A 3 -17.86 73.98 14.34
C THR A 3 -18.90 73.50 13.33
N LYS A 4 -19.20 72.20 13.36
CA LYS A 4 -20.58 71.68 13.38
C LYS A 4 -20.59 70.22 13.83
N SER A 5 -20.93 70.09 15.11
CA SER A 5 -21.53 68.92 15.74
C SER A 5 -22.88 68.63 15.08
N LEU A 6 -23.15 67.36 14.79
CA LEU A 6 -24.51 66.86 14.61
C LEU A 6 -24.68 65.61 15.48
N MET A 7 -25.57 65.76 16.46
CA MET A 7 -25.89 64.82 17.51
C MET A 7 -27.08 63.98 17.03
N MET A 8 -27.04 62.65 17.18
CA MET A 8 -28.25 61.80 17.28
C MET A 8 -27.92 60.52 18.06
N LYS A 9 -28.90 60.09 18.85
CA LYS A 9 -28.86 59.20 20.05
C LYS A 9 -29.08 57.69 19.70
N PRO A 10 -28.99 56.76 20.68
CA PRO A 10 -28.44 55.41 20.50
C PRO A 10 -29.46 54.36 20.04
N MET A 11 -29.04 53.41 19.20
CA MET A 11 -29.82 52.21 18.89
C MET A 11 -29.35 51.00 19.73
N SER A 12 -30.26 50.60 20.62
CA SER A 12 -30.55 49.26 21.13
C SER A 12 -29.47 48.17 21.00
N ARG A 13 -28.92 47.82 22.16
CA ARG A 13 -28.13 46.64 22.50
C ARG A 13 -28.86 45.34 22.09
N ARG A 14 -28.38 44.63 21.07
CA ARG A 14 -28.67 43.19 20.90
C ARG A 14 -27.52 42.38 21.49
N LYS A 15 -27.82 41.63 22.54
CA LYS A 15 -26.91 40.64 23.15
C LYS A 15 -26.73 39.50 22.15
N SER A 16 -25.48 39.18 21.80
CA SER A 16 -25.13 37.88 21.25
C SER A 16 -23.87 37.35 21.93
N ALA A 17 -23.93 36.06 22.22
CA ALA A 17 -23.11 35.35 23.19
C ALA A 17 -21.62 35.33 22.86
N ALA A 18 -20.81 35.29 23.93
CA ALA A 18 -19.37 35.18 23.89
C ALA A 18 -18.91 33.96 23.07
N LYS A 19 -18.02 34.18 22.11
CA LYS A 19 -17.32 33.14 21.35
C LYS A 19 -15.97 32.92 22.01
N THR A 20 -15.79 31.76 22.62
CA THR A 20 -14.53 31.29 23.21
C THR A 20 -13.42 31.18 22.14
N PRO A 21 -12.16 31.46 22.50
CA PRO A 21 -11.05 31.44 21.55
C PRO A 21 -10.65 29.99 21.21
N LYS A 22 -10.45 29.72 19.91
CA LYS A 22 -9.95 28.43 19.42
C LYS A 22 -8.42 28.41 19.53
N THR A 23 -7.90 27.41 20.24
CA THR A 23 -6.49 27.01 20.21
C THR A 23 -6.10 26.41 18.83
N PRO A 24 -4.82 26.49 18.43
CA PRO A 24 -4.36 26.03 17.12
C PRO A 24 -4.46 24.50 17.02
N LYS A 25 -4.92 24.01 15.86
CA LYS A 25 -4.92 22.58 15.53
C LYS A 25 -3.49 22.16 15.15
N GLU A 26 -2.92 21.22 15.89
CA GLU A 26 -1.81 20.41 15.42
C GLU A 26 -2.26 19.58 14.21
N GLU A 27 -1.51 19.66 13.12
CA GLU A 27 -1.67 18.78 11.97
C GLU A 27 -1.12 17.40 12.34
N LEU A 28 -2.02 16.46 12.63
CA LEU A 28 -1.69 15.04 12.66
C LEU A 28 -1.47 14.59 11.21
N ASN A 29 -0.20 14.36 10.90
CA ASN A 29 0.28 13.73 9.69
C ASN A 29 -0.33 12.33 9.56
N ASN A 30 -1.37 12.17 8.73
CA ASN A 30 -1.97 10.87 8.43
C ASN A 30 -1.28 10.27 7.19
N GLU A 31 -0.11 9.67 7.39
CA GLU A 31 0.59 8.83 6.42
C GLU A 31 0.27 7.34 6.64
N ASP A 32 -1.01 6.96 6.49
CA ASP A 32 -1.36 5.55 6.32
C ASP A 32 -2.44 5.48 5.24
N GLY A 33 -2.00 5.27 4.01
CA GLY A 33 -2.83 5.21 2.79
C GLY A 33 -3.71 3.95 2.72
N THR A 34 -4.18 3.43 3.83
CA THR A 34 -5.07 2.27 3.88
C THR A 34 -6.53 2.72 4.04
N GLN A 35 -7.24 2.87 2.93
CA GLN A 35 -8.71 2.96 2.93
C GLN A 35 -9.29 1.58 3.30
N ILE A 36 -9.66 1.40 4.58
CA ILE A 36 -10.50 0.28 5.00
C ILE A 36 -11.84 0.85 5.46
N GLU A 37 -12.88 0.71 4.63
CA GLU A 37 -14.26 1.01 5.00
C GLU A 37 -14.70 0.09 6.15
N GLN A 38 -14.92 0.67 7.33
CA GLN A 38 -15.45 -0.05 8.49
C GLN A 38 -16.96 -0.28 8.33
N LYS A 39 -17.35 -1.45 7.80
CA LYS A 39 -18.75 -1.90 7.83
C LYS A 39 -19.12 -2.41 9.23
N GLN A 40 -20.22 -1.87 9.75
CA GLN A 40 -20.72 -2.09 11.11
C GLN A 40 -21.05 -3.55 11.45
N LYS A 41 -20.83 -3.87 12.72
CA LYS A 41 -20.83 -5.19 13.38
C LYS A 41 -22.27 -5.70 13.59
N GLY A 42 -22.68 -6.71 12.80
CA GLY A 42 -23.90 -7.48 13.04
C GLY A 42 -23.63 -8.73 13.87
N ARG A 43 -24.35 -8.90 14.99
CA ARG A 43 -24.31 -10.08 15.87
C ARG A 43 -25.08 -11.23 15.22
N GLY A 44 -24.43 -12.38 15.03
CA GLY A 44 -25.06 -13.62 14.56
C GLY A 44 -24.50 -14.83 15.29
N ARG A 45 -25.31 -15.41 16.17
CA ARG A 45 -25.12 -16.70 16.85
C ARG A 45 -25.26 -17.85 15.84
N GLY A 46 -24.49 -18.91 16.01
CA GLY A 46 -24.76 -20.20 15.36
C GLY A 46 -23.52 -21.08 15.37
N GLY A 47 -23.37 -21.87 16.42
CA GLY A 47 -22.33 -22.91 16.50
C GLY A 47 -22.71 -24.07 15.59
N ASP A 48 -21.77 -24.50 14.75
CA ASP A 48 -21.89 -25.74 13.99
C ASP A 48 -20.76 -26.70 14.36
N SER A 49 -21.17 -27.93 14.60
CA SER A 49 -20.44 -28.98 15.29
C SER A 49 -19.47 -29.65 14.33
N ARG A 50 -18.18 -29.34 14.44
CA ARG A 50 -17.14 -30.00 13.62
C ARG A 50 -16.99 -31.46 14.02
N GLN A 51 -17.52 -32.35 13.18
CA GLN A 51 -17.33 -33.79 13.27
C GLN A 51 -15.84 -34.12 13.09
N ARG A 52 -15.26 -34.77 14.11
CA ARG A 52 -13.83 -35.03 14.24
C ARG A 52 -13.44 -36.27 13.42
N VAL A 53 -12.95 -36.08 12.20
CA VAL A 53 -12.41 -37.19 11.38
C VAL A 53 -11.03 -37.58 11.88
N LYS A 54 -10.87 -38.84 12.28
CA LYS A 54 -9.65 -39.41 12.87
C LYS A 54 -8.83 -40.06 11.75
N ILE A 55 -7.83 -39.35 11.21
CA ILE A 55 -6.92 -39.89 10.19
C ILE A 55 -5.90 -40.81 10.88
N ARG A 56 -5.85 -42.08 10.46
CA ARG A 56 -4.82 -43.04 10.86
C ARG A 56 -3.62 -42.87 9.93
N ILE A 57 -2.48 -42.47 10.48
CA ILE A 57 -1.20 -42.39 9.76
C ILE A 57 -0.54 -43.77 9.84
N GLY A 58 -0.70 -44.56 8.79
CA GLY A 58 0.11 -45.76 8.55
C GLY A 58 1.22 -45.39 7.58
N GLY A 59 2.47 -45.48 8.03
CA GLY A 59 3.64 -45.29 7.18
C GLY A 59 3.86 -46.48 6.25
N ALA A 60 4.20 -46.19 5.00
CA ALA A 60 4.83 -47.13 4.09
C ALA A 60 5.80 -46.36 3.20
N THR A 61 7.01 -46.90 3.13
CA THR A 61 8.25 -46.34 2.59
C THR A 61 8.32 -46.43 1.07
N SER A 62 8.97 -45.40 0.50
CA SER A 62 9.84 -45.39 -0.69
C SER A 62 9.35 -46.08 -1.98
N ALA A 63 9.05 -45.25 -2.98
CA ALA A 63 9.21 -45.61 -4.39
C ALA A 63 9.67 -44.37 -5.19
N SER A 64 10.58 -44.63 -6.12
CA SER A 64 11.36 -43.73 -6.97
C SER A 64 10.57 -42.60 -7.64
N ALA A 65 11.03 -41.35 -7.48
CA ALA A 65 10.48 -40.20 -8.20
C ALA A 65 11.24 -39.97 -9.52
N SER A 66 10.67 -40.50 -10.61
CA SER A 66 10.86 -39.95 -11.95
C SER A 66 10.33 -38.52 -11.98
N ALA A 67 11.03 -37.63 -12.68
CA ALA A 67 10.68 -36.23 -12.87
C ALA A 67 9.37 -36.12 -13.69
N SER A 68 8.25 -36.26 -12.98
CA SER A 68 6.91 -35.94 -13.45
C SER A 68 6.49 -34.64 -12.77
N ALA A 69 5.81 -33.76 -13.51
CA ALA A 69 5.30 -32.50 -12.97
C ALA A 69 4.53 -32.77 -11.67
N PRO A 70 4.73 -31.97 -10.62
CA PRO A 70 4.09 -32.20 -9.33
C PRO A 70 2.58 -32.26 -9.55
N THR A 71 2.00 -33.39 -9.19
CA THR A 71 0.54 -33.60 -9.23
C THR A 71 -0.16 -32.51 -8.44
N SER A 72 -1.40 -32.15 -8.80
CA SER A 72 -2.16 -31.10 -8.11
C SER A 72 -2.19 -31.29 -6.59
N ALA A 73 -2.28 -32.52 -6.11
CA ALA A 73 -2.22 -32.85 -4.68
C ALA A 73 -0.86 -32.54 -4.01
N CYS A 74 0.25 -32.65 -4.73
CA CYS A 74 1.58 -32.24 -4.24
C CYS A 74 1.65 -30.71 -4.14
N GLN A 75 1.14 -29.98 -5.13
CA GLN A 75 1.08 -28.52 -5.11
C GLN A 75 0.20 -28.00 -3.96
N ASP A 76 -0.93 -28.66 -3.69
CA ASP A 76 -1.80 -28.32 -2.55
C ASP A 76 -1.08 -28.45 -1.20
N GLN A 77 -0.23 -29.46 -1.04
CA GLN A 77 0.55 -29.63 0.18
C GLN A 77 1.62 -28.55 0.33
N LEU A 78 2.31 -28.20 -0.75
CA LEU A 78 3.31 -27.12 -0.76
C LEU A 78 2.66 -25.77 -0.44
N LEU A 79 1.50 -25.48 -1.03
CA LEU A 79 0.75 -24.26 -0.74
C LEU A 79 0.30 -24.20 0.72
N ARG A 80 -0.19 -25.33 1.27
CA ARG A 80 -0.56 -25.41 2.70
C ARG A 80 0.64 -25.18 3.60
N ALA A 81 1.78 -25.78 3.31
CA ALA A 81 3.01 -25.58 4.07
C ALA A 81 3.42 -24.10 4.04
N PHE A 82 3.44 -23.49 2.86
CA PHE A 82 3.72 -22.05 2.69
C PHE A 82 2.77 -21.16 3.51
N CYS A 83 1.46 -21.42 3.49
CA CYS A 83 0.49 -20.65 4.27
C CYS A 83 0.74 -20.77 5.79
N ILE A 84 1.05 -21.97 6.27
CA ILE A 84 1.37 -22.21 7.69
C ILE A 84 2.65 -21.47 8.07
N ASP A 85 3.70 -21.56 7.25
CA ASP A 85 4.99 -20.94 7.56
C ASP A 85 4.93 -19.41 7.47
N THR A 86 4.20 -18.86 6.51
CA THR A 86 3.97 -17.41 6.39
C THR A 86 3.21 -16.88 7.62
N THR A 87 2.21 -17.62 8.10
CA THR A 87 1.45 -17.24 9.31
C THR A 87 2.32 -17.30 10.56
N LYS A 88 3.21 -18.31 10.67
CA LYS A 88 4.15 -18.46 11.79
C LYS A 88 5.27 -17.42 11.79
N THR A 89 5.72 -17.00 10.61
CA THR A 89 6.77 -15.98 10.43
C THR A 89 6.40 -14.70 11.18
N GLY A 90 5.12 -14.30 11.08
CA GLY A 90 4.57 -13.15 11.80
C GLY A 90 5.15 -11.80 11.34
N VAL A 91 4.51 -10.72 11.78
CA VAL A 91 4.80 -9.35 11.28
C VAL A 91 6.25 -8.93 11.56
N ALA A 92 6.80 -9.30 12.71
CA ALA A 92 8.14 -8.88 13.11
C ALA A 92 9.23 -9.35 12.13
N LYS A 93 9.14 -10.61 11.68
CA LYS A 93 10.10 -11.15 10.71
C LYS A 93 9.83 -10.60 9.30
N LEU A 94 8.56 -10.39 8.90
CA LEU A 94 8.27 -9.71 7.62
C LEU A 94 8.88 -8.30 7.56
N VAL A 95 8.78 -7.52 8.65
CA VAL A 95 9.37 -6.18 8.73
C VAL A 95 10.89 -6.23 8.59
N LYS A 96 11.53 -7.20 9.24
CA LYS A 96 12.97 -7.42 9.11
C LYS A 96 13.35 -7.75 7.66
N ASP A 97 12.70 -8.75 7.07
CA ASP A 97 12.97 -9.22 5.70
C ASP A 97 12.72 -8.08 4.67
N PHE A 98 11.69 -7.26 4.88
CA PHE A 98 11.42 -6.07 4.07
C PHE A 98 12.52 -5.02 4.18
N ASN A 99 12.96 -4.69 5.40
CA ASN A 99 14.00 -3.69 5.61
C ASN A 99 15.35 -4.12 5.03
N GLU A 100 15.69 -5.41 5.13
CA GLU A 100 16.87 -5.99 4.50
C GLU A 100 16.81 -5.87 2.97
N THR A 101 15.68 -6.27 2.37
CA THR A 101 15.46 -6.17 0.92
C THR A 101 15.51 -4.71 0.46
N ARG A 102 14.81 -3.80 1.16
CA ARG A 102 14.82 -2.36 0.88
C ARG A 102 16.24 -1.80 0.93
N ALA A 103 17.02 -2.14 1.96
CA ALA A 103 18.38 -1.66 2.10
C ALA A 103 19.30 -2.17 0.96
N ALA A 104 19.09 -3.40 0.49
CA ALA A 104 19.80 -3.94 -0.66
C ALA A 104 19.40 -3.18 -1.95
N SER A 105 18.10 -2.97 -2.19
CA SER A 105 17.61 -2.28 -3.37
C SER A 105 18.07 -0.83 -3.46
N LEU A 106 18.18 -0.11 -2.33
CA LEU A 106 18.68 1.27 -2.30
C LEU A 106 20.18 1.39 -2.57
N LYS A 107 20.97 0.34 -2.30
CA LYS A 107 22.42 0.32 -2.58
C LYS A 107 22.72 0.03 -4.04
N ALA A 108 21.79 -0.59 -4.76
CA ALA A 108 21.97 -0.87 -6.18
C ALA A 108 22.03 0.45 -6.95
N THR A 109 23.13 0.68 -7.68
CA THR A 109 23.22 1.82 -8.59
C THR A 109 22.39 1.51 -9.82
N ILE A 110 21.20 2.12 -9.90
CA ILE A 110 20.29 1.96 -11.04
C ILE A 110 20.56 3.11 -12.01
N ALA A 111 21.03 2.79 -13.21
CA ALA A 111 21.13 3.76 -14.28
C ALA A 111 19.73 4.30 -14.63
N ARG A 112 19.58 5.63 -14.69
CA ARG A 112 18.28 6.32 -14.82
C ARG A 112 18.32 7.42 -15.88
N THR A 113 19.17 7.24 -16.88
CA THR A 113 19.45 8.24 -17.92
C THR A 113 18.21 8.55 -18.75
N ALA A 114 17.42 7.53 -19.10
CA ALA A 114 16.19 7.71 -19.86
C ALA A 114 15.10 8.40 -19.02
N PHE A 115 15.03 8.08 -17.73
CA PHE A 115 14.13 8.72 -16.77
C PHE A 115 14.43 10.22 -16.64
N ASP A 116 15.69 10.59 -16.43
CA ASP A 116 16.11 12.00 -16.24
C ASP A 116 15.92 12.85 -17.51
N LYS A 117 16.04 12.25 -18.70
CA LYS A 117 15.79 12.92 -19.98
C LYS A 117 14.30 13.16 -20.27
N ASN A 118 13.41 12.39 -19.65
CA ASN A 118 11.97 12.40 -19.92
C ASN A 118 11.14 12.69 -18.66
N MET A 119 11.65 13.55 -17.77
CA MET A 119 11.01 13.90 -16.50
C MET A 119 9.60 14.45 -16.63
N ASP A 120 9.28 15.05 -17.78
CA ASP A 120 7.96 15.59 -18.14
C ASP A 120 6.93 14.50 -18.43
N LYS A 121 7.37 13.29 -18.80
CA LYS A 121 6.49 12.15 -19.12
C LYS A 121 6.21 11.25 -17.92
N ASN A 122 6.81 11.53 -16.77
CA ASN A 122 6.67 10.75 -15.54
C ASN A 122 5.58 11.35 -14.66
N ARG A 123 4.73 10.49 -14.08
CA ARG A 123 3.71 10.93 -13.11
C ARG A 123 4.35 11.41 -11.81
N TYR A 124 5.42 10.76 -11.37
CA TYR A 124 6.11 11.02 -10.12
C TYR A 124 7.61 11.21 -10.37
N LYS A 125 8.26 12.07 -9.57
CA LYS A 125 9.69 12.43 -9.75
C LYS A 125 10.64 11.51 -8.98
N ASP A 126 10.10 10.84 -7.97
CA ASP A 126 10.77 9.96 -7.02
C ASP A 126 10.61 8.48 -7.35
N VAL A 127 9.66 8.13 -8.23
CA VAL A 127 9.53 6.77 -8.78
C VAL A 127 10.38 6.67 -10.04
N VAL A 128 11.56 6.07 -9.94
CA VAL A 128 12.53 5.97 -11.04
C VAL A 128 12.28 4.73 -11.90
N CYS A 129 12.43 4.85 -13.22
CA CYS A 129 12.50 3.71 -14.13
C CYS A 129 13.97 3.44 -14.46
N GLY A 130 14.42 2.20 -14.18
CA GLY A 130 15.78 1.79 -14.46
C GLY A 130 16.01 1.53 -15.95
N ASP A 131 17.17 1.96 -16.47
CA ASP A 131 17.51 1.87 -17.89
C ASP A 131 17.62 0.40 -18.37
N GLU A 132 18.10 -0.52 -17.51
CA GLU A 132 18.34 -1.93 -17.86
C GLU A 132 17.05 -2.67 -18.23
N GLY A 133 15.99 -2.48 -17.44
CA GLY A 133 14.71 -3.16 -17.63
C GLY A 133 13.68 -2.33 -18.38
N ARG A 134 14.03 -1.17 -18.96
CA ARG A 134 13.03 -0.24 -19.51
C ARG A 134 12.35 -0.83 -20.74
N VAL A 135 11.06 -0.52 -20.91
CA VAL A 135 10.35 -0.80 -22.16
C VAL A 135 10.72 0.27 -23.20
N VAL A 136 11.19 -0.18 -24.37
CA VAL A 136 11.55 0.70 -25.49
C VAL A 136 10.42 0.68 -26.52
N LEU A 137 9.75 1.81 -26.71
CA LEU A 137 8.67 1.94 -27.69
C LEU A 137 9.22 2.00 -29.12
N THR A 138 8.60 1.25 -30.02
CA THR A 138 8.96 1.22 -31.45
C THR A 138 7.80 1.57 -32.39
N TRP A 139 6.60 1.76 -31.84
CA TRP A 139 5.37 2.06 -32.59
C TRP A 139 4.84 3.46 -32.25
N PRO A 140 4.39 4.26 -33.25
CA PRO A 140 4.40 4.00 -34.68
C PRO A 140 5.81 4.05 -35.29
N PRO A 141 6.05 3.41 -36.46
CA PRO A 141 7.37 3.34 -37.06
C PRO A 141 7.84 4.74 -37.45
N GLY A 142 9.09 5.07 -37.12
CA GLY A 142 9.67 6.39 -37.37
C GLY A 142 9.38 7.45 -36.30
N HIS A 143 8.64 7.11 -35.24
CA HIS A 143 8.49 8.02 -34.11
C HIS A 143 9.78 8.08 -33.28
N PRO A 144 10.33 9.28 -32.99
CA PRO A 144 11.63 9.41 -32.32
C PRO A 144 11.56 9.20 -30.81
N ASN A 145 10.37 9.27 -30.21
CA ASN A 145 10.19 9.05 -28.78
C ASN A 145 9.98 7.56 -28.49
N ASP A 146 10.97 6.96 -27.83
CA ASP A 146 10.99 5.55 -27.43
C ASP A 146 10.62 5.35 -25.95
N TYR A 147 10.25 6.42 -25.24
CA TYR A 147 10.12 6.43 -23.79
C TYR A 147 8.69 6.17 -23.30
N ILE A 148 8.57 5.22 -22.38
CA ILE A 148 7.42 5.03 -21.50
C ILE A 148 7.92 4.71 -20.09
N HIS A 149 7.21 5.17 -19.06
CA HIS A 149 7.57 4.92 -17.67
C HIS A 149 7.13 3.50 -17.23
N ALA A 150 7.86 2.49 -17.71
CA ALA A 150 7.59 1.08 -17.44
C ALA A 150 8.88 0.22 -17.51
N ASN A 151 8.87 -0.90 -16.77
CA ASN A 151 9.89 -1.95 -16.79
C ASN A 151 9.25 -3.32 -17.08
N TRP A 152 10.02 -4.28 -17.61
CA TRP A 152 9.61 -5.67 -17.84
C TRP A 152 9.44 -6.48 -16.55
#